data_AF-A0AAW7QI08-F1
#
_entry.id   AF-A0AAW7QI08-F1
#
_cell.length_a   1.000
_cell.length_b   1.000
_cell.length_c   1.000
_cell.angle_alpha   90.00
_cell.angle_beta   90.00
_cell.angle_gamma   90.00
#
_symmetry.space_group_name_H-M   'P 1'
#
loop_
_entity.id
_entity.type
_entity.pdbx_description
1 polymer ?
#
loop_
_entity_poly.entity_id
_entity_poly.type
_entity_poly.pdbx_seq_one_letter_code
_entity_poly.pdbx_strand_id
1 'polypeptide(L)'
;MKKALIATVATLAIGSSGAGYYFLSYAPHHAAVSRFEKAAGVLDDENKEIEKLVSDAEKLVKENAEPLEAATLEELKTTLADTKKAIRKVPKMGSDTSDIEKQVEELAQPVDYSNTQKELADKMTDYQKSVTQLKQITNPSREFVETRLKEIDTITGVQSVTEANDPNGNLNKQGGYTASVYFSDSQVTEAVDGSDIVGKGTDGGGSVEVYKTKEEAEKRNTYLSAFDGNGILNPGSHYVYGTAIIRTSRHLTASQQTALTEKIYQKLIEIK
;
A
#
# COMPACT_ATOMS: atom_id res chain seq x y z
N MET A 1 15.04 40.74 -80.05
CA MET A 1 15.08 41.45 -78.74
C MET A 1 13.86 41.16 -77.83
N LYS A 2 12.62 41.02 -78.32
CA LYS A 2 11.44 40.72 -77.46
C LYS A 2 11.44 39.34 -76.78
N LYS A 3 11.95 38.28 -77.41
CA LYS A 3 11.95 36.91 -76.82
C LYS A 3 12.96 36.71 -75.68
N ALA A 4 14.11 37.41 -75.71
CA ALA A 4 15.12 37.36 -74.65
C ALA A 4 14.67 38.11 -73.39
N LEU A 5 13.89 39.20 -73.53
CA LEU A 5 13.35 39.95 -72.39
C LEU A 5 12.30 39.13 -71.62
N ILE A 6 11.43 38.39 -72.31
CA ILE A 6 10.36 37.57 -71.70
C ILE A 6 10.93 36.37 -70.93
N ALA A 7 11.98 35.72 -71.46
CA ALA A 7 12.63 34.59 -70.78
C ALA A 7 13.33 35.02 -69.47
N THR A 8 13.88 36.23 -69.42
CA THR A 8 14.57 36.79 -68.24
C THR A 8 13.56 37.24 -67.17
N VAL A 9 12.41 37.79 -67.56
CA VAL A 9 11.32 38.13 -66.61
C VAL A 9 10.65 36.86 -66.06
N ALA A 10 10.49 35.81 -66.86
CA ALA A 10 9.91 34.53 -66.39
C ALA A 10 10.84 33.79 -65.40
N THR A 11 12.16 33.81 -65.60
CA THR A 11 13.11 33.22 -64.64
C THR A 11 13.25 34.03 -63.35
N LEU A 12 13.21 35.37 -63.42
CA LEU A 12 13.12 36.21 -62.22
C LEU A 12 11.80 35.98 -61.46
N ALA A 13 10.67 35.81 -62.17
CA ALA A 13 9.38 35.54 -61.55
C ALA A 13 9.33 34.16 -60.88
N ILE A 14 9.96 33.12 -61.45
CA ILE A 14 10.07 31.77 -60.85
C ILE A 14 11.05 31.77 -59.66
N GLY A 15 12.18 32.48 -59.76
CA GLY A 15 13.12 32.63 -58.66
C GLY A 15 12.56 33.44 -57.48
N SER A 16 11.78 34.49 -57.76
CA SER A 16 11.11 35.29 -56.72
C SER A 16 9.89 34.59 -56.12
N SER A 17 9.17 33.75 -56.87
CA SER A 17 8.09 32.92 -56.31
C SER A 17 8.61 31.74 -55.49
N GLY A 18 9.72 31.11 -55.88
CA GLY A 18 10.41 30.11 -55.06
C GLY A 18 11.00 30.68 -53.76
N ALA A 19 11.66 31.85 -53.85
CA ALA A 19 12.14 32.56 -52.67
C ALA A 19 10.97 33.07 -51.80
N GLY A 20 9.91 33.58 -52.40
CA GLY A 20 8.69 34.02 -51.71
C GLY A 20 8.03 32.87 -50.94
N TYR A 21 7.83 31.70 -51.56
CA TYR A 21 7.31 30.51 -50.88
C TYR A 21 8.23 30.05 -49.75
N TYR A 22 9.55 30.08 -49.97
CA TYR A 22 10.51 29.70 -48.94
C TYR A 22 10.43 30.62 -47.72
N PHE A 23 10.49 31.94 -47.90
CA PHE A 23 10.51 32.90 -46.78
C PHE A 23 9.13 33.14 -46.16
N LEU A 24 8.03 33.05 -46.92
CA LEU A 24 6.68 33.35 -46.43
C LEU A 24 5.92 32.11 -45.93
N SER A 25 6.34 30.90 -46.32
CA SER A 25 5.59 29.68 -45.98
C SER A 25 6.48 28.58 -45.41
N TYR A 26 7.54 28.16 -46.11
CA TYR A 26 8.35 27.03 -45.69
C TYR A 26 9.18 27.31 -44.42
N ALA A 27 9.94 28.41 -44.39
CA ALA A 27 10.81 28.75 -43.25
C ALA A 27 10.00 29.03 -41.96
N PRO A 28 8.89 29.80 -41.99
CA PRO A 28 8.03 29.97 -40.81
C PRO A 28 7.41 28.67 -40.32
N HIS A 29 6.92 27.81 -41.23
CA HIS A 29 6.36 26.50 -40.87
C HIS A 29 7.41 25.61 -40.20
N HIS A 30 8.60 25.51 -40.79
CA HIS A 30 9.68 24.70 -40.23
C HIS A 30 10.15 25.22 -38.86
N ALA A 31 10.19 26.54 -38.67
CA ALA A 31 10.48 27.14 -37.37
C ALA A 31 9.39 26.84 -36.32
N ALA A 32 8.12 26.80 -36.72
CA ALA A 32 7.01 26.41 -35.85
C ALA A 32 7.13 24.94 -35.42
N VAL A 33 7.42 24.04 -36.38
CA VAL A 33 7.64 22.61 -36.12
C VAL A 33 8.80 22.40 -35.14
N SER A 34 9.94 23.04 -35.36
CA SER A 34 11.10 22.92 -34.45
C SER A 34 10.80 23.43 -33.04
N ARG A 35 10.02 24.51 -32.91
CA ARG A 35 9.57 25.01 -31.60
C ARG A 35 8.60 24.05 -30.92
N PHE A 36 7.70 23.44 -31.68
CA PHE A 36 6.79 22.41 -31.16
C PHE A 36 7.57 21.22 -30.62
N GLU A 37 8.51 20.67 -31.38
CA GLU A 37 9.33 19.53 -30.94
C GLU A 37 10.11 19.86 -29.66
N LYS A 38 10.66 21.07 -29.58
CA LYS A 38 11.35 21.54 -28.38
C LYS A 38 10.40 21.66 -27.18
N ALA A 39 9.23 22.28 -27.36
CA ALA A 39 8.25 22.44 -26.28
C ALA A 39 7.69 21.10 -25.81
N ALA A 40 7.44 20.17 -26.74
CA ALA A 40 7.05 18.80 -26.44
C ALA A 40 8.13 18.08 -25.61
N GLY A 41 9.41 18.18 -26.02
CA GLY A 41 10.51 17.59 -25.26
C GLY A 41 10.66 18.15 -23.84
N VAL A 42 10.42 19.46 -23.65
CA VAL A 42 10.40 20.08 -22.32
C VAL A 42 9.25 19.52 -21.48
N LEU A 43 8.04 19.42 -22.03
CA LEU A 43 6.90 18.83 -21.31
C LEU A 43 7.15 17.36 -20.96
N ASP A 44 7.71 16.58 -21.88
CA ASP A 44 8.09 15.18 -21.63
C ASP A 44 9.12 15.11 -20.49
N ASP A 45 10.11 16.01 -20.47
CA ASP A 45 11.09 16.12 -19.38
C ASP A 45 10.45 16.47 -18.03
N GLU A 46 9.49 17.40 -18.02
CA GLU A 46 8.72 17.77 -16.81
C GLU A 46 7.80 16.62 -16.34
N ASN A 47 7.28 15.80 -17.25
CA ASN A 47 6.42 14.66 -16.95
C ASN A 47 7.19 13.44 -16.39
N LYS A 48 8.51 13.33 -16.62
CA LYS A 48 9.31 12.14 -16.27
C LYS A 48 9.10 11.63 -14.85
N GLU A 49 9.06 12.53 -13.88
CA GLU A 49 8.96 12.15 -12.47
C GLU A 49 7.57 11.59 -12.12
N ILE A 50 6.51 12.27 -12.54
CA ILE A 50 5.13 11.80 -12.33
C ILE A 50 4.85 10.51 -13.11
N GLU A 51 5.38 10.36 -14.32
CA GLU A 51 5.26 9.12 -15.11
C GLU A 51 5.98 7.94 -14.47
N LYS A 52 7.17 8.18 -13.90
CA LYS A 52 7.90 7.17 -13.12
C LYS A 52 7.07 6.74 -11.91
N LEU A 53 6.49 7.68 -11.17
CA LEU A 53 5.67 7.39 -9.99
C LEU A 53 4.40 6.60 -10.38
N VAL A 54 3.75 6.95 -11.50
CA VAL A 54 2.65 6.17 -12.08
C VAL A 54 3.08 4.74 -12.39
N SER A 55 4.25 4.55 -13.02
CA SER A 55 4.76 3.21 -13.32
C SER A 55 5.02 2.38 -12.06
N ASP A 56 5.56 2.99 -11.00
CA ASP A 56 5.81 2.30 -9.74
C ASP A 56 4.50 1.96 -9.01
N ALA A 57 3.52 2.86 -9.01
CA ALA A 57 2.17 2.59 -8.50
C ALA A 57 1.46 1.46 -9.27
N GLU A 58 1.58 1.42 -10.60
CA GLU A 58 1.03 0.34 -11.43
C GLU A 58 1.61 -1.02 -11.06
N LYS A 59 2.92 -1.10 -10.77
CA LYS A 59 3.56 -2.34 -10.32
C LYS A 59 2.97 -2.80 -8.99
N LEU A 60 2.83 -1.90 -8.02
CA LEU A 60 2.23 -2.21 -6.72
C LEU A 60 0.79 -2.70 -6.84
N VAL A 61 -0.04 -2.04 -7.64
CA VAL A 61 -1.42 -2.48 -7.89
C VAL A 61 -1.46 -3.85 -8.58
N LYS A 62 -0.52 -4.13 -9.49
CA LYS A 62 -0.43 -5.41 -10.20
C LYS A 62 -0.02 -6.57 -9.30
N GLU A 63 0.82 -6.32 -8.28
CA GLU A 63 1.16 -7.34 -7.27
C GLU A 63 -0.09 -7.83 -6.54
N ASN A 64 -1.10 -6.97 -6.39
CA ASN A 64 -2.41 -7.28 -5.79
C ASN A 64 -2.26 -8.02 -4.44
N ALA A 65 -1.26 -7.61 -3.65
CA ALA A 65 -1.06 -8.12 -2.31
C ALA A 65 -2.21 -7.67 -1.42
N GLU A 66 -2.70 -8.58 -0.56
CA GLU A 66 -3.78 -8.27 0.37
C GLU A 66 -3.28 -7.28 1.44
N PRO A 67 -3.91 -6.10 1.58
CA PRO A 67 -3.61 -5.16 2.65
C PRO A 67 -4.42 -5.51 3.90
N LEU A 68 -3.93 -5.11 5.08
CA LEU A 68 -4.71 -5.18 6.33
C LEU A 68 -6.02 -4.37 6.22
N GLU A 69 -5.91 -3.16 5.70
CA GLU A 69 -7.00 -2.22 5.42
C GLU A 69 -7.34 -2.22 3.93
N ALA A 70 -8.43 -2.91 3.56
CA ALA A 70 -8.86 -3.08 2.16
C ALA A 70 -9.01 -1.76 1.39
N ALA A 71 -9.42 -0.68 2.06
CA ALA A 71 -9.61 0.64 1.47
C ALA A 71 -8.32 1.21 0.85
N THR A 72 -7.14 0.90 1.41
CA THR A 72 -5.85 1.44 0.95
C THR A 72 -5.53 1.08 -0.51
N LEU A 73 -5.89 -0.13 -0.95
CA LEU A 73 -5.69 -0.54 -2.35
C LEU A 73 -6.65 0.19 -3.30
N GLU A 74 -7.91 0.37 -2.90
CA GLU A 74 -8.92 1.05 -3.73
C GLU A 74 -8.63 2.56 -3.83
N GLU A 75 -8.17 3.18 -2.76
CA GLU A 75 -7.69 4.56 -2.76
C GLU A 75 -6.48 4.72 -3.69
N LEU A 76 -5.47 3.83 -3.60
CA LEU A 76 -4.33 3.85 -4.51
C LEU A 76 -4.74 3.71 -5.98
N LYS A 77 -5.66 2.80 -6.30
CA LYS A 77 -6.18 2.62 -7.67
C LYS A 77 -6.88 3.89 -8.18
N THR A 78 -7.69 4.51 -7.35
CA THR A 78 -8.41 5.74 -7.67
C THR A 78 -7.43 6.89 -7.93
N THR A 79 -6.53 7.17 -6.99
CA THR A 79 -5.52 8.22 -7.12
C THR A 79 -4.60 7.98 -8.32
N LEU A 80 -4.22 6.73 -8.61
CA LEU A 80 -3.45 6.37 -9.81
C LEU A 80 -4.21 6.72 -11.10
N ALA A 81 -5.50 6.40 -11.17
CA ALA A 81 -6.32 6.69 -12.34
C ALA A 81 -6.47 8.21 -12.56
N ASP A 82 -6.64 8.98 -11.49
CA ASP A 82 -6.77 10.44 -11.57
C ASP A 82 -5.43 11.12 -11.88
N THR A 83 -4.33 10.61 -11.32
CA THR A 83 -2.97 11.06 -11.67
C THR A 83 -2.71 10.90 -13.17
N LYS A 84 -3.04 9.74 -13.76
CA LYS A 84 -2.90 9.50 -15.20
C LYS A 84 -3.71 10.46 -16.08
N LYS A 85 -4.86 10.95 -15.59
CA LYS A 85 -5.69 11.94 -16.30
C LYS A 85 -5.10 13.35 -16.17
N ALA A 86 -4.45 13.65 -15.05
CA ALA A 86 -3.85 14.96 -14.78
C ALA A 86 -2.56 15.23 -15.57
N ILE A 87 -1.81 14.18 -15.96
CA ILE A 87 -0.61 14.31 -16.79
C ILE A 87 -0.99 14.95 -18.14
N ARG A 88 -0.34 16.08 -18.45
CA ARG A 88 -0.56 16.80 -19.70
C ARG A 88 0.09 16.02 -20.83
N LYS A 89 -0.68 15.75 -21.89
CA LYS A 89 -0.20 15.01 -23.05
C LYS A 89 0.23 15.96 -24.15
N VAL A 90 1.32 15.61 -24.84
CA VAL A 90 1.69 16.27 -26.09
C VAL A 90 0.58 16.03 -27.12
N PRO A 91 -0.05 17.09 -27.67
CA PRO A 91 -1.11 16.93 -28.65
C PRO A 91 -0.53 16.42 -29.97
N LYS A 92 -1.39 15.90 -30.85
CA LYS A 92 -0.99 15.65 -32.24
C LYS A 92 -0.68 17.00 -32.90
N MET A 93 0.53 17.13 -33.46
CA MET A 93 0.97 18.34 -34.15
C MET A 93 -0.01 18.75 -35.27
N GLY A 94 -0.37 20.02 -35.31
CA GLY A 94 -1.21 20.60 -36.38
C GLY A 94 -0.53 20.56 -37.75
N SER A 95 -1.33 20.66 -38.82
CA SER A 95 -0.82 20.69 -40.19
C SER A 95 -0.38 22.09 -40.63
N ASP A 96 -1.09 23.13 -40.19
CA ASP A 96 -0.86 24.51 -40.59
C ASP A 96 -0.06 25.28 -39.53
N THR A 97 0.79 26.21 -39.98
CA THR A 97 1.70 26.97 -39.12
C THR A 97 0.98 27.63 -37.94
N SER A 98 -0.18 28.24 -38.16
CA SER A 98 -0.93 28.94 -37.11
C SER A 98 -1.40 28.03 -35.98
N ASP A 99 -1.74 26.78 -36.31
CA ASP A 99 -2.20 25.81 -35.31
C ASP A 99 -1.01 25.27 -34.51
N ILE A 100 0.13 25.05 -35.17
CA ILE A 100 1.38 24.67 -34.51
C ILE A 100 1.82 25.75 -33.52
N GLU A 101 1.77 27.03 -33.91
CA GLU A 101 2.12 28.14 -33.00
C GLU A 101 1.23 28.18 -31.76
N LYS A 102 -0.08 27.99 -31.89
CA LYS A 102 -0.99 27.92 -30.73
C LYS A 102 -0.65 26.75 -29.81
N GLN A 103 -0.35 25.58 -30.38
CA GLN A 103 0.06 24.42 -29.60
C GLN A 103 1.39 24.65 -28.88
N VAL A 104 2.34 25.37 -29.48
CA VAL A 104 3.59 25.78 -28.82
C VAL A 104 3.32 26.64 -27.60
N GLU A 105 2.41 27.62 -27.70
CA GLU A 105 2.03 28.48 -26.57
C GLU A 105 1.39 27.68 -25.42
N GLU A 106 0.50 26.73 -25.75
CA GLU A 106 -0.12 25.84 -24.76
C GLU A 106 0.91 24.91 -24.09
N LEU A 107 1.81 24.32 -24.87
CA LEU A 107 2.87 23.43 -24.36
C LEU A 107 3.90 24.17 -23.51
N ALA A 108 4.17 25.43 -23.81
CA ALA A 108 5.13 26.26 -23.06
C ALA A 108 4.62 26.69 -21.68
N GLN A 109 3.33 26.46 -21.36
CA GLN A 109 2.82 26.72 -20.02
C GLN A 109 3.45 25.72 -19.03
N PRO A 110 3.96 26.18 -17.87
CA PRO A 110 4.53 25.28 -16.89
C PRO A 110 3.48 24.28 -16.38
N VAL A 111 3.95 23.11 -15.98
CA VAL A 111 3.17 22.14 -15.21
C VAL A 111 3.65 22.12 -13.76
N ASP A 112 2.74 21.87 -12.84
CA ASP A 112 3.07 21.62 -11.44
C ASP A 112 2.27 20.39 -10.97
N TYR A 113 3.00 19.32 -10.73
CA TYR A 113 2.44 18.05 -10.26
C TYR A 113 2.72 17.79 -8.79
N SER A 114 3.29 18.74 -8.05
CA SER A 114 3.80 18.52 -6.69
C SER A 114 2.75 17.93 -5.75
N ASN A 115 1.51 18.44 -5.81
CA ASN A 115 0.41 17.92 -5.00
C ASN A 115 -0.03 16.52 -5.43
N THR A 116 -0.18 16.28 -6.74
CA THR A 116 -0.59 14.98 -7.28
C THR A 116 0.47 13.90 -7.03
N GLN A 117 1.76 14.24 -7.20
CA GLN A 117 2.88 13.36 -6.90
C GLN A 117 2.88 12.99 -5.41
N LYS A 118 2.73 13.98 -4.53
CA LYS A 118 2.65 13.72 -3.09
C LYS A 118 1.49 12.81 -2.74
N GLU A 119 0.30 13.11 -3.25
CA GLU A 119 -0.89 12.30 -2.96
C GLU A 119 -0.72 10.85 -3.43
N LEU A 120 -0.21 10.63 -4.65
CA LEU A 120 0.05 9.28 -5.15
C LEU A 120 1.12 8.56 -4.31
N ALA A 121 2.20 9.24 -3.93
CA ALA A 121 3.26 8.68 -3.09
C ALA A 121 2.77 8.31 -1.69
N ASP A 122 1.94 9.17 -1.08
CA ASP A 122 1.30 8.92 0.22
C ASP A 122 0.41 7.68 0.13
N LYS A 123 -0.43 7.55 -0.91
CA LYS A 123 -1.28 6.36 -1.11
C LYS A 123 -0.51 5.09 -1.41
N MET A 124 0.62 5.17 -2.12
CA MET A 124 1.52 4.03 -2.28
C MET A 124 2.08 3.58 -0.92
N THR A 125 2.51 4.54 -0.09
CA THR A 125 3.07 4.28 1.24
C THR A 125 2.03 3.67 2.17
N ASP A 126 0.81 4.21 2.20
CA ASP A 126 -0.30 3.70 3.01
C ASP A 126 -0.64 2.25 2.63
N TYR A 127 -0.73 1.95 1.34
CA TYR A 127 -0.99 0.59 0.85
C TYR A 127 0.15 -0.37 1.23
N GLN A 128 1.41 0.00 0.99
CA GLN A 128 2.57 -0.84 1.33
C GLN A 128 2.69 -1.08 2.84
N LYS A 129 2.43 -0.05 3.64
CA LYS A 129 2.36 -0.16 5.10
C LYS A 129 1.29 -1.18 5.48
N SER A 130 0.08 -1.03 4.96
CA SER A 130 -1.05 -1.93 5.23
C SER A 130 -0.77 -3.40 4.86
N VAL A 131 -0.13 -3.64 3.71
CA VAL A 131 0.34 -4.98 3.30
C VAL A 131 1.38 -5.53 4.29
N THR A 132 2.33 -4.71 4.70
CA THR A 132 3.38 -5.11 5.65
C THR A 132 2.79 -5.45 7.01
N GLN A 133 1.80 -4.68 7.49
CA GLN A 133 1.11 -4.93 8.74
C GLN A 133 0.38 -6.28 8.73
N LEU A 134 -0.38 -6.58 7.66
CA LEU A 134 -1.04 -7.89 7.53
C LEU A 134 -0.03 -9.04 7.53
N LYS A 135 1.09 -8.87 6.83
CA LYS A 135 2.17 -9.87 6.78
C LYS A 135 2.73 -10.19 8.17
N GLN A 136 2.84 -9.21 9.07
CA GLN A 136 3.31 -9.46 10.45
C GLN A 136 2.38 -10.39 11.24
N ILE A 137 1.08 -10.37 10.96
CA ILE A 137 0.07 -11.22 11.62
C ILE A 137 -0.37 -12.40 10.75
N THR A 138 0.35 -12.67 9.66
CA THR A 138 0.14 -13.84 8.80
C THR A 138 1.15 -14.93 9.15
N ASN A 139 0.71 -15.85 10.00
CA ASN A 139 1.49 -16.95 10.56
C ASN A 139 2.82 -16.48 11.21
N PRO A 140 2.81 -15.49 12.14
CA PRO A 140 4.01 -15.04 12.82
C PRO A 140 4.71 -16.16 13.59
N SER A 141 6.04 -16.04 13.74
CA SER A 141 6.79 -16.98 14.57
C SER A 141 6.53 -16.77 16.07
N ARG A 142 6.76 -17.82 16.87
CA ARG A 142 6.68 -17.72 18.34
C ARG A 142 7.60 -16.63 18.91
N GLU A 143 8.80 -16.47 18.37
CA GLU A 143 9.77 -15.48 18.85
C GLU A 143 9.32 -14.06 18.56
N PHE A 144 8.68 -13.83 17.39
CA PHE A 144 8.08 -12.55 17.07
C PHE A 144 7.00 -12.20 18.10
N VAL A 145 6.06 -13.13 18.33
CA VAL A 145 4.96 -12.95 19.29
C VAL A 145 5.49 -12.68 20.70
N GLU A 146 6.44 -13.49 21.19
CA GLU A 146 7.07 -13.28 22.51
C GLU A 146 7.70 -11.89 22.64
N THR A 147 8.41 -11.44 21.60
CA THR A 147 9.07 -10.13 21.60
C THR A 147 8.04 -9.01 21.68
N ARG A 148 6.95 -9.08 20.91
CA ARG A 148 5.88 -8.07 20.93
C ARG A 148 5.14 -8.03 22.26
N LEU A 149 4.84 -9.19 22.86
CA LEU A 149 4.17 -9.27 24.15
C LEU A 149 5.03 -8.66 25.28
N LYS A 150 6.35 -8.87 25.27
CA LYS A 150 7.28 -8.30 26.26
C LYS A 150 7.36 -6.76 26.23
N GLU A 151 6.85 -6.10 25.19
CA GLU A 151 6.81 -4.64 25.10
C GLU A 151 5.60 -4.02 25.81
N ILE A 152 4.68 -4.83 26.33
CA ILE A 152 3.47 -4.38 26.99
C ILE A 152 3.72 -4.35 28.49
N ASP A 153 3.53 -3.18 29.09
CA ASP A 153 3.86 -2.86 30.47
C ASP A 153 3.15 -3.74 31.52
N THR A 154 1.91 -4.14 31.24
CA THR A 154 1.15 -5.01 32.14
C THR A 154 1.50 -6.49 31.98
N ILE A 155 2.18 -6.89 30.90
CA ILE A 155 2.61 -8.27 30.68
C ILE A 155 3.90 -8.52 31.48
N THR A 156 3.78 -9.33 32.53
CA THR A 156 4.86 -9.60 33.50
C THR A 156 5.71 -10.82 33.13
N GLY A 157 5.23 -11.66 32.22
CA GLY A 157 5.95 -12.83 31.75
C GLY A 157 5.30 -13.45 30.52
N VAL A 158 6.09 -14.17 29.72
CA VAL A 158 5.62 -14.91 28.55
C VAL A 158 6.27 -16.29 28.53
N GLN A 159 5.57 -17.27 27.98
CA GLN A 159 6.08 -18.62 27.79
C GLN A 159 5.47 -19.24 26.52
N SER A 160 6.33 -19.60 25.57
CA SER A 160 5.92 -20.39 24.40
C SER A 160 5.50 -21.81 24.79
N VAL A 161 4.51 -22.31 24.07
CA VAL A 161 4.18 -23.73 24.01
C VAL A 161 5.23 -24.48 23.19
N THR A 162 5.58 -25.66 23.67
CA THR A 162 6.46 -26.67 23.09
C THR A 162 5.74 -28.01 23.15
N GLU A 163 6.23 -29.02 22.43
CA GLU A 163 5.62 -30.37 22.47
C GLU A 163 5.57 -30.97 23.88
N ALA A 164 6.49 -30.57 24.78
CA ALA A 164 6.58 -31.09 26.14
C ALA A 164 5.59 -30.45 27.13
N ASN A 165 5.12 -29.23 26.87
CA ASN A 165 4.24 -28.48 27.78
C ASN A 165 2.92 -28.04 27.12
N ASP A 166 2.57 -28.59 25.95
CA ASP A 166 1.34 -28.26 25.24
C ASP A 166 0.10 -28.81 25.96
N PRO A 167 -0.77 -27.94 26.53
CA PRO A 167 -1.95 -28.38 27.27
C PRO A 167 -3.00 -29.06 26.38
N ASN A 168 -3.02 -28.75 25.08
CA ASN A 168 -3.98 -29.28 24.12
C ASN A 168 -3.38 -30.39 23.25
N GLY A 169 -2.06 -30.56 23.27
CA GLY A 169 -1.31 -31.47 22.41
C GLY A 169 -1.53 -31.24 20.91
N ASN A 170 -1.77 -30.00 20.48
CA ASN A 170 -2.13 -29.62 19.11
C ASN A 170 -1.05 -28.82 18.37
N LEU A 171 0.07 -28.46 19.02
CA LEU A 171 1.18 -27.75 18.40
C LEU A 171 1.66 -28.51 17.15
N ASN A 172 1.73 -27.81 16.02
CA ASN A 172 2.15 -28.32 14.71
C ASN A 172 1.38 -29.54 14.17
N LYS A 173 0.21 -29.87 14.75
CA LYS A 173 -0.67 -30.91 14.23
C LYS A 173 -1.63 -30.37 13.18
N GLN A 174 -2.22 -31.25 12.37
CA GLN A 174 -3.22 -30.87 11.37
C GLN A 174 -4.41 -30.16 12.03
N GLY A 175 -4.69 -28.91 11.61
CA GLY A 175 -5.74 -28.06 12.20
C GLY A 175 -5.40 -27.51 13.58
N GLY A 176 -4.19 -27.75 14.09
CA GLY A 176 -3.66 -27.17 15.31
C GLY A 176 -2.92 -25.86 15.06
N TYR A 177 -2.47 -25.23 16.14
CA TYR A 177 -1.70 -24.00 16.06
C TYR A 177 -0.23 -24.28 15.68
N THR A 178 0.36 -23.38 14.91
CA THR A 178 1.78 -23.38 14.53
C THR A 178 2.66 -22.78 15.62
N ALA A 179 2.08 -21.89 16.43
CA ALA A 179 2.68 -21.36 17.65
C ALA A 179 1.58 -21.01 18.66
N SER A 180 1.90 -21.10 19.96
CA SER A 180 1.06 -20.54 21.01
C SER A 180 1.96 -19.96 22.08
N VAL A 181 1.69 -18.73 22.50
CA VAL A 181 2.46 -18.03 23.54
C VAL A 181 1.50 -17.58 24.61
N TYR A 182 1.66 -18.14 25.81
CA TYR A 182 0.91 -17.72 26.99
C TYR A 182 1.64 -16.57 27.69
N PHE A 183 0.88 -15.71 28.35
CA PHE A 183 1.43 -14.59 29.10
C PHE A 183 0.68 -14.36 30.42
N SER A 184 1.40 -13.80 31.40
CA SER A 184 0.83 -13.34 32.66
C SER A 184 0.64 -11.83 32.64
N ASP A 185 -0.52 -11.34 33.08
CA ASP A 185 -0.84 -9.90 33.12
C ASP A 185 -1.02 -9.44 34.57
N SER A 186 -0.39 -8.31 34.94
CA SER A 186 -0.42 -7.78 36.31
C SER A 186 -1.80 -7.33 36.77
N GLN A 187 -2.76 -7.17 35.84
CA GLN A 187 -4.13 -6.79 36.16
C GLN A 187 -4.99 -7.98 36.58
N VAL A 188 -4.53 -9.22 36.40
CA VAL A 188 -5.16 -10.41 36.98
C VAL A 188 -4.74 -10.48 38.45
N THR A 189 -5.71 -10.35 39.36
CA THR A 189 -5.45 -10.30 40.81
C THR A 189 -5.80 -11.60 41.53
N GLU A 190 -6.57 -12.44 40.85
CA GLU A 190 -7.03 -13.74 41.29
C GLU A 190 -5.86 -14.73 41.32
N ALA A 191 -5.86 -15.63 42.30
CA ALA A 191 -4.93 -16.74 42.33
C ALA A 191 -5.30 -17.73 41.21
N VAL A 192 -4.35 -18.00 40.33
CA VAL A 192 -4.49 -18.95 39.22
C VAL A 192 -3.55 -20.13 39.45
N ASP A 193 -4.13 -21.33 39.49
CA ASP A 193 -3.39 -22.57 39.65
C ASP A 193 -2.56 -22.88 38.40
N GLY A 194 -1.36 -23.42 38.59
CA GLY A 194 -0.45 -23.80 37.51
C GLY A 194 1.02 -23.68 37.93
N SER A 195 1.84 -24.63 37.50
CA SER A 195 3.27 -24.69 37.83
C SER A 195 4.11 -23.62 37.12
N ASP A 196 3.66 -23.16 35.97
CA ASP A 196 4.29 -22.14 35.12
C ASP A 196 3.23 -21.34 34.34
N ILE A 197 3.64 -20.46 33.43
CA ILE A 197 2.72 -19.57 32.69
C ILE A 197 1.81 -20.37 31.77
N VAL A 198 2.33 -21.40 31.08
CA VAL A 198 1.52 -22.29 30.24
C VAL A 198 0.54 -23.11 31.09
N GLY A 199 0.97 -23.60 32.25
CA GLY A 199 0.13 -24.35 33.19
C GLY A 199 -1.02 -23.52 33.78
N LYS A 200 -0.80 -22.21 33.98
CA LYS A 200 -1.87 -21.26 34.34
C LYS A 200 -2.83 -20.97 33.20
N GLY A 201 -2.44 -21.29 31.96
CA GLY A 201 -3.26 -21.09 30.77
C GLY A 201 -3.67 -19.63 30.57
N THR A 202 -4.84 -19.43 29.96
CA THR A 202 -5.36 -18.09 29.67
C THR A 202 -5.82 -17.35 30.93
N ASP A 203 -6.10 -18.06 32.02
CA ASP A 203 -6.59 -17.44 33.26
C ASP A 203 -5.53 -16.55 33.91
N GLY A 204 -4.24 -16.85 33.73
CA GLY A 204 -3.13 -16.04 34.25
C GLY A 204 -2.89 -14.70 33.56
N GLY A 205 -3.52 -14.46 32.40
CA GLY A 205 -3.36 -13.21 31.64
C GLY A 205 -3.93 -13.35 30.24
N GLY A 206 -3.47 -14.34 29.48
CA GLY A 206 -4.00 -14.65 28.17
C GLY A 206 -3.04 -15.47 27.31
N SER A 207 -3.33 -15.54 26.02
CA SER A 207 -2.47 -16.20 25.03
C SER A 207 -2.62 -15.59 23.65
N VAL A 208 -1.60 -15.76 22.81
CA VAL A 208 -1.69 -15.56 21.37
C VAL A 208 -1.50 -16.92 20.70
N GLU A 209 -2.57 -17.44 20.09
CA GLU A 209 -2.56 -18.69 19.31
C GLU A 209 -2.37 -18.34 17.82
N VAL A 210 -1.40 -18.95 17.14
CA VAL A 210 -1.11 -18.69 15.72
C VAL A 210 -1.46 -19.90 14.88
N TYR A 211 -2.15 -19.67 13.77
CA TYR A 211 -2.59 -20.69 12.82
C TYR A 211 -1.94 -20.51 11.46
N LYS A 212 -1.97 -21.59 10.66
CA LYS A 212 -1.40 -21.57 9.31
C LYS A 212 -2.21 -20.67 8.38
N THR A 213 -3.54 -20.65 8.52
CA THR A 213 -4.44 -19.83 7.72
C THR A 213 -5.46 -19.09 8.58
N LYS A 214 -6.08 -18.05 8.01
CA LYS A 214 -7.13 -17.27 8.68
C LYS A 214 -8.34 -18.14 8.99
N GLU A 215 -8.72 -19.03 8.07
CA GLU A 215 -9.86 -19.93 8.24
C GLU A 215 -9.67 -20.92 9.38
N GLU A 216 -8.43 -21.38 9.61
CA GLU A 216 -8.11 -22.23 10.78
C GLU A 216 -8.24 -21.44 12.09
N ALA A 217 -7.78 -20.19 12.13
CA ALA A 217 -7.98 -19.31 13.28
C ALA A 217 -9.47 -19.03 13.53
N GLU A 218 -10.26 -18.77 12.49
CA GLU A 218 -11.72 -18.54 12.60
C GLU A 218 -12.47 -19.79 13.09
N LYS A 219 -12.07 -20.98 12.63
CA LYS A 219 -12.63 -22.26 13.14
C LYS A 219 -12.35 -22.44 14.62
N ARG A 220 -11.12 -22.16 15.06
CA ARG A 220 -10.78 -22.17 16.49
C ARG A 220 -11.60 -21.15 17.26
N ASN A 221 -11.73 -19.92 16.76
CA ASN A 221 -12.51 -18.88 17.40
C ASN A 221 -13.98 -19.27 17.56
N THR A 222 -14.56 -19.91 16.53
CA THR A 222 -15.92 -20.45 16.56
C THR A 222 -16.08 -21.56 17.60
N TYR A 223 -15.08 -22.44 17.72
CA TYR A 223 -15.05 -23.44 18.78
C TYR A 223 -15.01 -22.81 20.18
N LEU A 224 -14.20 -21.77 20.38
CA LEU A 224 -14.11 -21.05 21.66
C LEU A 224 -15.46 -20.41 22.05
N SER A 225 -16.17 -19.83 21.07
CA SER A 225 -17.48 -19.23 21.32
C SER A 225 -18.54 -20.19 21.86
N ALA A 226 -18.39 -21.51 21.66
CA ALA A 226 -19.30 -22.49 22.26
C ALA A 226 -19.22 -22.53 23.80
N PHE A 227 -18.17 -21.94 24.38
CA PHE A 227 -17.92 -21.87 25.81
C PHE A 227 -18.12 -20.46 26.39
N ASP A 228 -18.63 -19.51 25.59
CA ASP A 228 -18.96 -18.16 26.05
C ASP A 228 -20.08 -18.22 27.11
N GLY A 229 -19.81 -17.68 28.31
CA GLY A 229 -20.78 -17.64 29.41
C GLY A 229 -20.12 -17.71 30.80
N ASN A 230 -20.90 -17.75 31.87
CA ASN A 230 -20.36 -17.65 33.24
C ASN A 230 -19.82 -18.98 33.80
N GLY A 231 -19.37 -19.90 32.94
CA GLY A 231 -18.89 -21.23 33.31
C GLY A 231 -17.40 -21.29 33.63
N ILE A 232 -16.98 -22.40 34.26
CA ILE A 232 -15.55 -22.69 34.52
C ILE A 232 -14.73 -22.89 33.23
N LEU A 233 -15.40 -23.16 32.11
CA LEU A 233 -14.80 -23.34 30.78
C LEU A 233 -14.71 -22.02 29.98
N ASN A 234 -15.11 -20.89 30.57
CA ASN A 234 -15.09 -19.59 29.88
C ASN A 234 -13.66 -19.28 29.41
N PRO A 235 -13.43 -19.09 28.10
CA PRO A 235 -12.10 -18.94 27.52
C PRO A 235 -11.49 -17.54 27.72
N GLY A 236 -12.22 -16.62 28.35
CA GLY A 236 -11.94 -15.18 28.37
C GLY A 236 -12.41 -14.50 27.08
N SER A 237 -11.88 -13.30 26.79
CA SER A 237 -12.11 -12.69 25.47
C SER A 237 -11.23 -13.36 24.42
N HIS A 238 -11.69 -13.41 23.17
CA HIS A 238 -10.93 -13.98 22.06
C HIS A 238 -11.30 -13.33 20.72
N TYR A 239 -10.28 -12.93 19.95
CA TYR A 239 -10.46 -12.22 18.67
C TYR A 239 -9.43 -12.67 17.63
N VAL A 240 -9.86 -12.82 16.38
CA VAL A 240 -9.01 -13.20 15.24
C VAL A 240 -8.45 -11.95 14.57
N TYR A 241 -7.13 -11.94 14.37
CA TYR A 241 -6.40 -10.93 13.60
C TYR A 241 -5.43 -11.62 12.66
N GLY A 242 -5.70 -11.57 11.35
CA GLY A 242 -4.93 -12.32 10.36
C GLY A 242 -5.05 -13.83 10.63
N THR A 243 -3.95 -14.49 10.96
CA THR A 243 -3.97 -15.91 11.39
C THR A 243 -3.70 -16.10 12.89
N ALA A 244 -3.67 -15.01 13.66
CA ALA A 244 -3.49 -15.04 15.11
C ALA A 244 -4.83 -14.89 15.83
N ILE A 245 -4.97 -15.53 16.99
CA ILE A 245 -6.07 -15.32 17.93
C ILE A 245 -5.48 -14.75 19.20
N ILE A 246 -5.90 -13.55 19.56
CA ILE A 246 -5.55 -12.93 20.84
C ILE A 246 -6.63 -13.32 21.83
N ARG A 247 -6.23 -13.96 22.93
CA ARG A 247 -7.09 -14.35 24.05
C ARG A 247 -6.66 -13.62 25.31
N THR A 248 -7.61 -13.17 26.12
CA THR A 248 -7.32 -12.48 27.40
C THR A 248 -8.14 -13.09 28.53
N SER A 249 -7.55 -13.17 29.72
CA SER A 249 -8.12 -13.81 30.91
C SER A 249 -9.56 -13.39 31.21
N ARG A 250 -10.38 -14.36 31.58
CA ARG A 250 -11.76 -14.16 32.08
C ARG A 250 -11.84 -13.40 33.40
N HIS A 251 -10.72 -13.29 34.12
CA HIS A 251 -10.62 -12.53 35.37
C HIS A 251 -10.49 -11.02 35.15
N LEU A 252 -10.09 -10.61 33.95
CA LEU A 252 -10.09 -9.21 33.58
C LEU A 252 -11.51 -8.71 33.35
N THR A 253 -11.78 -7.48 33.77
CA THR A 253 -13.01 -6.77 33.39
C THR A 253 -13.09 -6.61 31.87
N ALA A 254 -14.29 -6.46 31.32
CA ALA A 254 -14.47 -6.28 29.88
C ALA A 254 -13.61 -5.13 29.31
N SER A 255 -13.53 -4.00 30.02
CA SER A 255 -12.69 -2.87 29.60
C SER A 255 -11.20 -3.20 29.59
N GLN A 256 -10.72 -3.99 30.55
CA GLN A 256 -9.32 -4.45 30.57
C GLN A 256 -9.04 -5.44 29.45
N GLN A 257 -9.96 -6.36 29.17
CA GLN A 257 -9.84 -7.29 28.03
C GLN A 257 -9.76 -6.54 26.70
N THR A 258 -10.64 -5.57 26.47
CA THR A 258 -10.60 -4.74 25.25
C THR A 258 -9.30 -3.96 25.16
N ALA A 259 -8.87 -3.29 26.23
CA ALA A 259 -7.65 -2.49 26.22
C ALA A 259 -6.39 -3.34 26.01
N LEU A 260 -6.31 -4.51 26.62
CA LEU A 260 -5.18 -5.42 26.48
C LEU A 260 -5.13 -6.05 25.09
N THR A 261 -6.27 -6.52 24.56
CA THR A 261 -6.37 -7.03 23.19
C THR A 261 -5.90 -6.00 22.17
N GLU A 262 -6.36 -4.74 22.29
CA GLU A 262 -5.95 -3.66 21.39
C GLU A 262 -4.45 -3.37 21.51
N LYS A 263 -3.90 -3.28 22.73
CA LYS A 263 -2.45 -3.10 22.94
C LYS A 263 -1.65 -4.23 22.29
N ILE A 264 -2.07 -5.49 22.45
CA ILE A 264 -1.40 -6.65 21.83
C ILE A 264 -1.49 -6.55 20.30
N TYR A 265 -2.68 -6.30 19.76
CA TYR A 265 -2.88 -6.17 18.33
C TYR A 265 -1.99 -5.07 17.73
N GLN A 266 -2.00 -3.87 18.31
CA GLN A 266 -1.16 -2.75 17.87
C GLN A 266 0.33 -3.10 17.91
N LYS A 267 0.79 -3.82 18.93
CA LYS A 267 2.17 -4.30 19.00
C LYS A 267 2.52 -5.34 17.94
N LEU A 268 1.58 -6.21 17.58
CA LEU A 268 1.79 -7.18 16.50
C LEU A 268 1.86 -6.52 15.12
N ILE A 269 1.10 -5.44 14.88
CA ILE A 269 1.10 -4.75 13.58
C ILE A 269 2.06 -3.54 13.50
N GLU A 270 2.72 -3.16 14.60
CA GLU A 270 3.71 -2.08 14.62
C GLU A 270 4.91 -2.41 13.72
N ILE A 271 5.19 -1.60 12.70
CA ILE A 271 6.38 -1.75 11.85
C ILE A 271 7.55 -1.04 12.54
N LYS A 272 8.67 -1.74 12.74
CA LYS A 272 9.91 -1.20 13.32
C LYS A 272 10.90 -0.76 12.25
#